data_AF-A0AAX2AB29-F1
#
_entry.id   AF-A0AAX2AB29-F1
#
_cell.length_a   1.000
_cell.length_b   1.000
_cell.length_c   1.000
_cell.angle_alpha   90.00
_cell.angle_beta   90.00
_cell.angle_gamma   90.00
#
_symmetry.space_group_name_H-M   'P 1'
#
loop_
_entity.id
_entity.type
_entity.pdbx_description
1 polymer ?
#
loop_
_entity_poly.entity_id
_entity_poly.type
_entity_poly.pdbx_seq_one_letter_code
_entity_poly.pdbx_strand_id
1 'polypeptide(L)' 'MAKKPLIDLNSMNIEYEQDNKTIKLKTFNKKSMTVDISIWENGQFIESTTIVFAHLPKSVKSKIKPL' A
#
# COMPACT_ATOMS: atom_id res chain seq x y z
N MET A 1 -2.93 15.62 20.95
CA MET A 1 -2.76 15.55 19.48
C MET A 1 -3.14 14.15 19.03
N ALA A 2 -4.26 13.99 18.32
CA ALA A 2 -4.68 12.66 17.84
C ALA A 2 -3.70 12.18 16.77
N LYS A 3 -2.93 11.12 17.04
CA LYS A 3 -2.16 10.41 16.01
C LYS A 3 -3.15 9.98 14.94
N LYS A 4 -3.04 10.54 13.73
CA LYS A 4 -3.89 10.14 12.60
C LYS A 4 -3.70 8.63 12.41
N PRO A 5 -4.76 7.82 12.48
CA PRO A 5 -4.65 6.37 12.34
C PRO A 5 -4.36 5.96 10.89
N LEU A 6 -4.48 6.89 9.95
CA LEU A 6 -4.24 6.71 8.53
C LEU A 6 -2.92 7.40 8.17
N ILE A 7 -1.99 6.64 7.59
CA ILE A 7 -0.78 7.17 6.94
C ILE A 7 -1.07 7.22 5.45
N ASP A 8 -0.89 8.38 4.82
CA ASP A 8 -0.87 8.48 3.37
C ASP A 8 0.46 7.94 2.83
N LEU A 9 0.38 6.93 1.97
CA LEU A 9 1.52 6.31 1.28
C LEU A 9 1.64 6.79 -0.16
N ASN A 10 0.64 7.47 -0.73
CA ASN A 10 0.73 8.04 -2.08
C ASN A 10 1.91 9.01 -2.18
N SER A 11 2.10 9.84 -1.16
CA SER A 11 3.21 10.78 -1.06
C SER A 11 4.60 10.11 -1.11
N MET A 12 4.69 8.80 -0.81
CA MET A 12 5.93 8.03 -0.82
C MET A 12 6.16 7.27 -2.14
N ASN A 13 5.19 7.29 -3.06
CA ASN A 13 5.23 6.56 -4.34
C ASN A 13 5.70 5.10 -4.19
N ILE A 14 5.19 4.41 -3.17
CA ILE A 14 5.57 3.02 -2.92
C ILE A 14 4.72 2.14 -3.83
N GLU A 15 5.39 1.43 -4.73
CA GLU A 15 4.80 0.42 -5.59
C GLU A 15 5.70 -0.81 -5.69
N TYR A 16 5.09 -1.94 -6.04
CA TYR A 16 5.78 -3.20 -6.29
C TYR A 16 5.06 -3.97 -7.39
N GLU A 17 5.81 -4.80 -8.11
CA GLU A 17 5.25 -5.70 -9.11
C GLU A 17 4.95 -7.07 -8.50
N GLN A 18 3.80 -7.64 -8.87
CA GLN A 18 3.42 -9.00 -8.52
C GLN A 18 2.57 -9.57 -9.65
N ASP A 19 2.92 -10.75 -10.17
CA ASP A 19 2.14 -11.47 -11.19
C ASP A 19 1.79 -10.61 -12.43
N ASN A 20 2.78 -9.88 -12.98
CA ASN A 20 2.63 -8.89 -14.08
C ASN A 20 1.73 -7.69 -13.78
N LYS A 21 1.35 -7.49 -12.52
CA LYS A 21 0.56 -6.35 -12.06
C LYS A 21 1.43 -5.41 -11.25
N THR A 22 1.26 -4.11 -11.45
CA THR A 22 1.86 -3.08 -10.62
C THR A 22 0.88 -2.73 -9.50
N ILE A 23 1.28 -3.00 -8.26
CA ILE A 23 0.51 -2.67 -7.07
C ILE A 23 1.08 -1.39 -6.45
N LYS A 24 0.26 -0.34 -6.43
CA LYS A 24 0.58 0.96 -5.83
C LYS A 24 -0.10 1.09 -4.48
N LEU A 25 0.65 1.44 -3.44
CA LEU A 25 0.11 1.64 -2.11
C LEU A 25 -0.43 3.06 -1.95
N LYS A 26 -1.66 3.18 -1.46
CA LYS A 26 -2.34 4.47 -1.26
C LYS A 26 -2.33 4.90 0.18
N THR A 27 -2.92 4.11 1.07
CA THR A 27 -3.15 4.51 2.47
C THR A 27 -2.91 3.32 3.38
N PHE A 28 -2.16 3.51 4.46
CA PHE A 28 -2.04 2.52 5.52
C PHE A 28 -2.87 2.90 6.72
N ASN A 29 -3.83 2.05 7.06
CA ASN A 29 -4.65 2.18 8.26
C ASN A 29 -4.01 1.40 9.42
N LYS A 30 -3.37 2.13 10.36
CA LYS A 30 -2.76 1.57 11.57
C LYS A 30 -3.78 0.92 12.52
N LYS A 31 -5.08 1.30 12.46
CA LYS A 31 -6.11 0.72 13.34
C LYS A 31 -6.51 -0.69 12.89
N SER A 32 -6.78 -0.86 11.60
CA SER A 32 -7.18 -2.16 11.03
C SER A 32 -5.98 -2.98 10.55
N MET A 33 -4.78 -2.42 10.53
CA MET A 33 -3.57 -3.03 9.96
C MET A 33 -3.76 -3.43 8.49
N THR A 34 -4.49 -2.60 7.75
CA THR A 34 -4.78 -2.79 6.32
C THR A 34 -4.21 -1.66 5.48
N VAL A 35 -3.89 -1.97 4.23
CA VAL A 35 -3.36 -1.03 3.24
C VAL A 35 -4.28 -1.01 2.03
N ASP A 36 -4.73 0.19 1.69
CA ASP A 36 -5.43 0.44 0.43
C ASP A 36 -4.41 0.44 -0.69
N ILE A 37 -4.67 -0.37 -1.71
CA ILE A 37 -3.82 -0.54 -2.89
C ILE A 37 -4.61 -0.27 -4.16
N SER A 38 -3.90 0.07 -5.21
CA SER A 38 -4.43 0.04 -6.58
C SER A 38 -3.59 -0.89 -7.43
N ILE A 39 -4.28 -1.72 -8.19
CA ILE A 39 -3.71 -2.73 -9.06
C ILE A 39 -3.79 -2.20 -10.49
N TRP A 40 -2.65 -2.20 -11.17
CA TRP A 40 -2.51 -1.79 -12.54
C TRP A 40 -1.92 -2.94 -13.35
N GLU A 41 -2.36 -3.11 -14.59
CA GLU A 41 -1.85 -4.14 -15.49
C GLU A 41 -1.65 -3.50 -16.86
N ASN A 42 -0.47 -3.68 -17.47
CA ASN A 42 -0.11 -3.07 -18.75
C ASN A 42 -0.33 -1.54 -18.81
N GLY A 43 -0.13 -0.85 -17.67
CA GLY A 43 -0.35 0.60 -17.55
C GLY A 43 -1.82 1.03 -17.43
N GLN A 44 -2.76 0.10 -17.40
CA GLN A 44 -4.18 0.37 -17.17
C GLN A 44 -4.56 0.09 -15.72
N PHE A 45 -5.36 0.97 -15.14
CA PHE A 45 -5.93 0.75 -13.82
C PHE A 45 -6.97 -0.38 -13.90
N ILE A 46 -6.81 -1.39 -13.05
CA ILE A 46 -7.72 -2.52 -12.97
C ILE A 46 -8.71 -2.31 -11.84
N GLU A 47 -8.20 -2.17 -10.62
CA GLU A 47 -9.05 -2.02 -9.44
C GLU A 47 -8.30 -1.37 -8.27
N SER A 48 -9.07 -0.91 -7.27
CA SER A 48 -8.55 -0.55 -5.96
C SER A 48 -9.17 -1.48 -4.93
N THR A 49 -8.33 -2.04 -4.08
CA THR A 49 -8.75 -2.98 -3.04
C THR A 49 -7.94 -2.73 -1.77
N THR A 50 -8.35 -3.36 -0.67
CA THR A 50 -7.71 -3.23 0.62
C THR A 50 -7.15 -4.59 1.03
N ILE A 51 -5.86 -4.63 1.38
CA ILE A 51 -5.18 -5.86 1.79
C ILE A 51 -4.63 -5.74 3.21
N VAL A 52 -4.38 -6.88 3.85
CA VAL A 52 -3.74 -6.93 5.17
C VAL A 52 -2.26 -6.56 5.03
N PHE A 53 -1.76 -5.68 5.90
CA PHE A 53 -0.36 -5.23 5.90
C PHE A 53 0.63 -6.41 5.95
N ALA A 54 0.29 -7.49 6.63
CA ALA A 54 1.12 -8.69 6.74
C ALA A 54 1.42 -9.35 5.38
N HIS A 55 0.50 -9.27 4.41
CA HIS A 55 0.64 -9.84 3.07
C HIS A 55 1.60 -9.05 2.17
N LEU A 56 1.94 -7.81 2.54
CA LEU A 56 2.89 -7.03 1.77
C LEU A 56 4.28 -7.70 1.75
N PRO A 57 5.04 -7.55 0.65
CA PRO A 57 6.43 -7.99 0.57
C PRO A 57 7.29 -7.40 1.69
N LYS A 58 8.32 -8.12 2.14
CA LYS A 58 9.25 -7.65 3.18
C LYS A 58 9.89 -6.29 2.82
N SER A 59 10.26 -6.11 1.55
CA SER A 59 10.84 -4.88 1.01
C SER A 59 9.90 -3.68 1.17
N VAL A 60 8.61 -3.87 0.90
CA VAL A 60 7.56 -2.84 1.02
C VAL A 60 7.28 -2.53 2.49
N LYS A 61 7.15 -3.57 3.34
CA LYS A 61 6.93 -3.39 4.78
C LYS A 61 8.03 -2.58 5.45
N SER A 62 9.29 -2.81 5.07
CA SER A 62 10.44 -2.03 5.58
C SER A 62 10.40 -0.56 5.19
N LYS A 63 9.84 -0.20 4.02
CA LYS A 63 9.67 1.20 3.59
C LYS A 63 8.57 1.93 4.38
N ILE A 64 7.56 1.21 4.85
CA ILE A 64 6.45 1.76 5.65
C ILE A 64 6.83 1.85 7.14
N LYS A 65 7.74 0.98 7.60
CA LYS A 65 8.18 0.87 9.00
C LYS A 65 9.02 2.03 9.60
N PRO A 66 9.55 3.04 8.88
CA PRO A 66 10.24 4.14 9.54
C PRO A 66 9.28 5.19 10.16
N LEU A 67 7.95 4.93 10.23
CA LEU A 67 6.90 5.89 10.67
C LEU A 67 6.05 5.44 11.88
#